data_AF-A0A068S1B0-F1
#
_entry.id   AF-A0A068S1B0-F1
#
_cell.length_a   1.000
_cell.length_b   1.000
_cell.length_c   1.000
_cell.angle_alpha   90.00
_cell.angle_beta   90.00
_cell.angle_gamma   90.00
#
_symmetry.space_group_name_H-M   'P 1'
#
loop_
_entity.id
_entity.type
_entity.pdbx_description
1 polymer ?
#
loop_
_entity_poly.entity_id
_entity_poly.type
_entity_poly.pdbx_seq_one_letter_code
_entity_poly.pdbx_strand_id
1 'polypeptide(L)'
;MTHDTDESGHPFKIDICLEDDKGNTRKAFLRRDLEGSFSEDDQVNTRKTTYEDGLGALLVDPHFLLLHVPDDGGKMKIIQPANNLYHRNQMIKRINETKQDTPSCYYALSHLWGLTENNRYLWHEIGDYVDDEEGNPVDPVSMRPEKRDALLKLLKEYPDSYWWVDVLCARTDTPLDIMGDIYSCCFECIAMIDCEPNLIRKIHAMSKKKIEFDELYCIKRKTEQRWPTYKELCETKAPQQIKRLCTFFDSKWWQRVWTWQEMALPLGDIRFMAETDTHRLHTNTITLDELLKYNTMVTSIQVCEGYNMLDEVDVSALKAVCGAVSSNLSNAAFAKYSNSRRLAGGVDHIYHTIESLRQSNRRCYDPVDYVYGVLGMMRIKIPRMDDSNKVWRHFLTKLDDLLPTRYGSFINIAGHIDLQKFETIGEIYTILDKTLQRIE
;
A
#
# COMPACT_ATOMS: atom_id res chain seq x y z
N MET A 1 10.45 -32.39 45.34
CA MET A 1 11.89 -32.18 45.20
C MET A 1 12.12 -31.58 43.83
N THR A 2 12.77 -30.43 43.83
CA THR A 2 13.19 -29.58 42.72
C THR A 2 14.05 -30.32 41.70
N HIS A 3 13.89 -29.96 40.41
CA HIS A 3 14.95 -29.74 39.42
C HIS A 3 14.27 -29.10 38.19
N ASP A 4 14.50 -27.80 38.00
CA ASP A 4 15.42 -27.22 37.01
C ASP A 4 14.86 -27.27 35.59
N THR A 5 14.20 -26.18 35.18
CA THR A 5 14.01 -25.84 33.78
C THR A 5 15.02 -24.76 33.41
N ASP A 6 15.98 -25.20 32.60
CA ASP A 6 16.94 -24.43 31.82
C ASP A 6 16.36 -23.10 31.33
N GLU A 7 16.94 -21.99 31.82
CA GLU A 7 16.83 -20.67 31.20
C GLU A 7 17.63 -20.67 29.89
N SER A 8 17.03 -21.21 28.83
CA SER A 8 17.49 -20.95 27.47
C SER A 8 17.21 -19.47 27.13
N GLY A 9 18.26 -18.65 27.15
CA GLY A 9 18.21 -17.26 26.71
C GLY A 9 17.76 -17.17 25.25
N HIS A 10 16.55 -16.64 25.05
CA HIS A 10 15.96 -16.42 23.72
C HIS A 10 16.42 -15.06 23.11
N PRO A 11 16.62 -14.97 21.78
CA PRO A 11 17.32 -13.86 21.13
C PRO A 11 16.51 -12.56 20.93
N PHE A 12 15.35 -12.40 21.59
CA PHE A 12 14.41 -11.30 21.30
C PHE A 12 14.23 -10.34 22.48
N LYS A 13 15.31 -9.67 22.86
CA LYS A 13 15.24 -8.44 23.66
C LYS A 13 15.45 -7.25 22.72
N ILE A 14 14.48 -6.34 22.66
CA ILE A 14 14.49 -5.15 21.79
C ILE A 14 14.87 -3.95 22.65
N ASP A 15 15.98 -3.29 22.33
CA ASP A 15 16.43 -2.05 22.96
C ASP A 15 16.35 -0.90 21.93
N ILE A 16 15.22 -0.20 21.88
CA ILE A 16 15.13 1.10 21.19
C ILE A 16 15.81 2.13 22.10
N CYS A 17 17.14 2.26 21.99
CA CYS A 17 17.91 3.31 22.64
C CYS A 17 17.91 4.57 21.78
N LEU A 18 17.17 5.60 22.20
CA LEU A 18 17.11 6.91 21.55
C LEU A 18 18.32 7.83 21.88
N GLU A 19 19.49 7.26 22.21
CA GLU A 19 20.69 8.06 22.52
C GLU A 19 21.69 8.07 21.36
N ASP A 20 21.97 9.29 20.88
CA ASP A 20 23.01 9.72 19.93
C ASP A 20 22.97 9.15 18.50
N ASP A 21 22.00 9.64 17.73
CA ASP A 21 21.97 9.53 16.27
C ASP A 21 22.95 10.53 15.62
N LYS A 22 24.24 10.19 15.64
CA LYS A 22 25.26 10.86 14.80
C LYS A 22 25.50 10.05 13.54
N GLY A 23 24.85 10.49 12.47
CA GLY A 23 24.88 9.90 11.14
C GLY A 23 26.28 9.51 10.66
N ASN A 24 26.51 8.21 10.51
CA ASN A 24 27.61 7.71 9.68
C ASN A 24 27.44 6.26 9.16
N THR A 25 26.32 5.58 9.44
CA THR A 25 26.11 4.16 9.07
C THR A 25 25.58 3.95 7.65
N ARG A 26 24.96 4.95 7.00
CA ARG A 26 24.38 4.80 5.65
C ARG A 26 25.38 4.50 4.52
N LYS A 27 26.67 4.85 4.66
CA LYS A 27 27.69 4.62 3.61
C LYS A 27 28.30 3.22 3.61
N ALA A 28 28.21 2.47 4.71
CA ALA A 28 28.84 1.15 4.82
C ALA A 28 28.00 0.02 4.21
N PHE A 29 26.67 0.21 4.09
CA PHE A 29 25.74 -0.83 3.63
C PHE A 29 25.80 -1.05 2.11
N LEU A 30 25.97 0.04 1.33
CA LEU A 30 25.97 0.01 -0.15
C LEU A 30 27.15 -0.75 -0.79
N ARG A 31 28.11 -1.27 -0.01
CA ARG A 31 29.31 -1.97 -0.53
C ARG A 31 29.27 -3.50 -0.44
N ARG A 32 28.24 -4.11 0.16
CA ARG A 32 28.19 -5.58 0.38
C ARG A 32 27.44 -6.37 -0.70
N ASP A 33 26.74 -5.73 -1.63
CA ASP A 33 25.69 -6.38 -2.46
C ASP A 33 26.14 -7.02 -3.78
N LEU A 34 27.40 -7.45 -3.94
CA LEU A 34 27.83 -8.03 -5.21
C LEU A 34 27.96 -9.56 -5.26
N GLU A 35 27.92 -10.33 -4.15
CA GLU A 35 28.28 -11.76 -4.23
C GLU A 35 27.54 -12.77 -3.31
N GLY A 36 26.37 -12.48 -2.72
CA GLY A 36 25.71 -13.45 -1.82
C GLY A 36 24.17 -13.41 -1.79
N SER A 37 23.54 -14.60 -1.77
CA SER A 37 22.12 -14.77 -1.44
C SER A 37 21.91 -14.66 0.07
N PHE A 38 21.05 -13.75 0.51
CA PHE A 38 20.67 -13.59 1.92
C PHE A 38 19.89 -14.80 2.44
N SER A 39 20.20 -15.25 3.66
CA SER A 39 19.38 -16.26 4.36
C SER A 39 18.01 -15.68 4.79
N GLU A 40 17.05 -16.53 5.13
CA GLU A 40 15.74 -16.07 5.65
C GLU A 40 15.90 -15.25 6.94
N ASP A 41 16.83 -15.64 7.81
CA ASP A 41 17.13 -14.93 9.06
C ASP A 41 17.72 -13.53 8.81
N ASP A 42 18.57 -13.38 7.79
CA ASP A 42 19.12 -12.07 7.41
C ASP A 42 18.04 -11.12 6.88
N GLN A 43 17.06 -11.65 6.15
CA GLN A 43 15.94 -10.86 5.63
C GLN A 43 15.00 -10.41 6.74
N VAL A 44 14.70 -11.29 7.70
CA VAL A 44 13.87 -10.96 8.88
C VAL A 44 14.53 -9.87 9.72
N ASN A 45 15.83 -10.01 10.00
CA ASN A 45 16.59 -9.00 10.75
C ASN A 45 16.63 -7.65 10.03
N THR A 46 16.87 -7.65 8.71
CA THR A 46 16.93 -6.41 7.91
C THR A 46 15.59 -5.68 7.88
N ARG A 47 14.47 -6.42 7.78
CA ARG A 47 13.11 -5.85 7.82
C ARG A 47 12.83 -5.20 9.16
N LYS A 48 13.19 -5.88 10.25
CA LYS A 48 13.00 -5.39 11.61
C LYS A 48 13.77 -4.09 11.84
N THR A 49 15.07 -4.06 11.53
CA THR A 49 15.87 -2.83 11.67
C THR A 49 15.34 -1.70 10.80
N THR A 50 14.95 -1.98 9.55
CA THR A 50 14.36 -0.95 8.67
C THR A 50 13.09 -0.35 9.27
N TYR A 51 12.26 -1.17 9.90
CA TYR A 51 11.06 -0.71 10.59
C TYR A 51 11.38 0.11 11.83
N GLU A 52 12.26 -0.39 12.70
CA GLU A 52 12.64 0.28 13.95
C GLU A 52 13.27 1.66 13.67
N ASP A 53 14.19 1.74 12.71
CA ASP A 53 14.82 3.00 12.28
C ASP A 53 13.78 3.95 11.67
N GLY A 54 12.93 3.44 10.79
CA GLY A 54 11.91 4.23 10.10
C GLY A 54 10.89 4.81 11.07
N LEU A 55 10.37 3.98 11.97
CA LEU A 55 9.39 4.42 12.95
C LEU A 55 10.03 5.29 14.04
N GLY A 56 11.26 5.00 14.46
CA GLY A 56 12.01 5.85 15.38
C GLY A 56 12.15 7.28 14.85
N ALA A 57 12.53 7.41 13.56
CA ALA A 57 12.60 8.69 12.87
C ALA A 57 11.22 9.37 12.77
N LEU A 58 10.17 8.61 12.45
CA LEU A 58 8.82 9.13 12.31
C LEU A 58 8.25 9.64 13.65
N LEU A 59 8.52 8.95 14.76
CA LEU A 59 8.07 9.32 16.11
C LEU A 59 8.69 10.60 16.65
N VAL A 60 9.80 11.07 16.07
CA VAL A 60 10.43 12.36 16.40
C VAL A 60 10.18 13.44 15.35
N ASP A 61 9.49 13.11 14.25
CA ASP A 61 9.19 14.06 13.18
C ASP A 61 8.08 15.04 13.62
N PRO A 62 8.29 16.36 13.51
CA PRO A 62 7.30 17.36 13.93
C PRO A 62 6.07 17.42 13.01
N HIS A 63 6.11 16.86 11.80
CA HIS A 63 4.97 16.81 10.90
C HIS A 63 4.17 15.51 11.02
N PHE A 64 4.64 14.56 11.83
CA PHE A 64 3.93 13.31 12.04
C PHE A 64 2.84 13.46 13.11
N LEU A 65 1.60 13.34 12.66
CA LEU A 65 0.39 13.37 13.49
C LEU A 65 -0.33 12.04 13.43
N LEU A 66 -0.99 11.70 14.53
CA LEU A 66 -1.78 10.49 14.67
C LEU A 66 -3.08 10.78 15.40
N LEU A 67 -4.16 10.12 15.00
CA LEU A 67 -5.37 10.00 15.78
C LEU A 67 -5.22 8.87 16.80
N HIS A 68 -5.25 9.19 18.07
CA HIS A 68 -5.33 8.23 19.16
C HIS A 68 -6.79 7.88 19.47
N VAL A 69 -7.10 6.59 19.43
CA VAL A 69 -8.39 6.03 19.86
C VAL A 69 -8.21 5.47 21.28
N PRO A 70 -8.87 6.02 22.31
CA PRO A 70 -8.68 5.56 23.67
C PRO A 70 -9.37 4.22 23.94
N ASP A 71 -8.94 3.52 24.99
CA ASP A 71 -9.49 2.23 25.41
C ASP A 71 -10.81 2.35 26.18
N ASP A 72 -10.98 3.45 26.90
CA ASP A 72 -12.14 3.77 27.74
C ASP A 72 -13.38 4.23 26.95
N GLY A 73 -13.29 4.30 25.62
CA GLY A 73 -14.36 4.78 24.75
C GLY A 73 -14.57 6.31 24.83
N GLY A 74 -13.61 7.02 25.43
CA GLY A 74 -13.54 8.47 25.44
C GLY A 74 -13.38 9.07 24.05
N LYS A 75 -13.32 10.40 24.01
CA LYS A 75 -13.16 11.15 22.78
C LYS A 75 -11.77 10.88 22.18
N MET A 76 -11.71 10.71 20.85
CA MET A 76 -10.44 10.49 20.15
C MET A 76 -9.64 11.79 20.14
N LYS A 77 -8.31 11.69 20.03
CA LYS A 77 -7.45 12.87 20.08
C LYS A 77 -6.36 12.83 19.01
N ILE A 78 -6.17 13.93 18.30
CA ILE A 78 -4.99 14.13 17.44
C ILE A 78 -3.79 14.38 18.36
N ILE A 79 -2.72 13.64 18.12
CA ILE A 79 -1.49 13.73 18.87
C ILE A 79 -0.31 13.91 17.93
N GLN A 80 0.74 14.53 18.46
CA GLN A 80 2.02 14.67 17.81
C GLN A 80 3.06 13.90 18.63
N PRO A 81 3.47 12.69 18.24
CA PRO A 81 4.40 11.86 19.01
C PRO A 81 5.71 12.58 19.37
N ALA A 82 6.21 13.44 18.48
CA ALA A 82 7.42 14.23 18.72
C ALA A 82 7.34 15.08 20.00
N ASN A 83 6.15 15.62 20.32
CA ASN A 83 5.90 16.49 21.46
C ASN A 83 5.09 15.83 22.59
N ASN A 84 4.69 14.56 22.43
CA ASN A 84 3.91 13.83 23.41
C ASN A 84 4.63 12.56 23.88
N LEU A 85 5.46 12.72 24.92
CA LEU A 85 6.28 11.64 25.48
C LEU A 85 5.46 10.44 25.94
N TYR A 86 4.25 10.67 26.49
CA TYR A 86 3.38 9.60 26.95
C TYR A 86 3.01 8.67 25.80
N HIS A 87 2.40 9.20 24.74
CA HIS A 87 1.99 8.38 23.60
C HIS A 87 3.17 7.80 22.84
N ARG A 88 4.26 8.55 22.68
CA ARG A 88 5.49 8.04 22.07
C ARG A 88 6.04 6.83 22.81
N ASN A 89 6.15 6.91 24.13
CA ASN A 89 6.62 5.80 24.96
C ASN A 89 5.65 4.62 24.94
N GLN A 90 4.35 4.86 24.90
CA GLN A 90 3.34 3.80 24.79
C GLN A 90 3.43 3.06 23.45
N MET A 91 3.65 3.77 22.33
CA MET A 91 3.88 3.15 21.03
C MET A 91 5.14 2.28 21.06
N ILE A 92 6.27 2.86 21.50
CA ILE A 92 7.56 2.14 21.64
C ILE A 92 7.40 0.88 22.51
N LYS A 93 6.75 1.02 23.66
CA LYS A 93 6.49 -0.08 24.59
C LYS A 93 5.73 -1.21 23.90
N ARG A 94 4.62 -0.91 23.21
CA ARG A 94 3.83 -1.94 22.50
C ARG A 94 4.61 -2.62 21.41
N ILE A 95 5.45 -1.87 20.71
CA ILE A 95 6.30 -2.42 19.68
C ILE A 95 7.27 -3.44 20.27
N ASN A 96 7.88 -3.11 21.41
CA ASN A 96 8.81 -3.99 22.10
C ASN A 96 8.12 -5.18 22.79
N GLU A 97 6.88 -5.00 23.26
CA GLU A 97 6.11 -6.02 23.98
C GLU A 97 5.38 -7.00 23.06
N THR A 98 5.18 -6.67 21.79
CA THR A 98 4.50 -7.57 20.86
C THR A 98 5.39 -8.78 20.56
N LYS A 99 5.10 -9.89 21.25
CA LYS A 99 5.84 -11.17 21.16
C LYS A 99 5.63 -11.94 19.84
N GLN A 100 4.79 -11.43 18.94
CA GLN A 100 4.56 -11.96 17.59
C GLN A 100 5.26 -11.06 16.57
N ASP A 101 5.56 -11.60 15.38
CA ASP A 101 6.34 -10.99 14.29
C ASP A 101 5.77 -9.68 13.70
N THR A 102 4.87 -8.97 14.40
CA THR A 102 4.48 -7.60 14.01
C THR A 102 3.76 -6.86 15.15
N PRO A 103 4.16 -5.62 15.48
CA PRO A 103 3.52 -4.82 16.52
C PRO A 103 2.21 -4.14 16.08
N SER A 104 1.20 -4.17 16.94
CA SER A 104 -0.22 -4.00 16.57
C SER A 104 -0.86 -2.64 16.89
N CYS A 105 -0.10 -1.54 16.98
CA CYS A 105 -0.64 -0.28 17.50
C CYS A 105 -0.76 0.88 16.51
N TYR A 106 -0.09 0.83 15.35
CA TYR A 106 -0.09 1.91 14.37
C TYR A 106 -0.70 1.48 13.04
N TYR A 107 -1.82 2.10 12.69
CA TYR A 107 -2.58 1.85 11.46
C TYR A 107 -2.55 3.07 10.55
N ALA A 108 -2.70 2.84 9.25
CA ALA A 108 -2.99 3.91 8.30
C ALA A 108 -4.37 3.70 7.70
N LEU A 109 -5.10 4.78 7.49
CA LEU A 109 -6.35 4.77 6.76
C LEU A 109 -6.17 5.44 5.41
N SER A 110 -6.56 4.73 4.37
CA SER A 110 -6.56 5.21 3.00
C SER A 110 -7.97 5.61 2.57
N HIS A 111 -8.03 6.69 1.78
CA HIS A 111 -9.17 7.08 0.96
C HIS A 111 -10.39 7.62 1.73
N LEU A 112 -10.23 8.69 2.52
CA LEU A 112 -11.37 9.43 3.06
C LEU A 112 -11.78 10.68 2.27
N TRP A 113 -11.03 11.01 1.21
CA TRP A 113 -11.23 12.26 0.46
C TRP A 113 -12.64 12.44 -0.13
N GLY A 114 -13.20 13.61 0.15
CA GLY A 114 -14.37 14.18 -0.50
C GLY A 114 -14.09 15.44 -1.30
N LEU A 115 -12.86 15.63 -1.84
CA LEU A 115 -12.52 16.84 -2.59
C LEU A 115 -13.46 17.01 -3.78
N THR A 116 -14.37 17.96 -3.60
CA THR A 116 -15.07 18.64 -4.67
C THR A 116 -14.57 20.07 -4.60
N GLU A 117 -14.49 20.75 -5.74
CA GLU A 117 -13.94 22.12 -5.87
C GLU A 117 -14.56 23.14 -4.89
N ASN A 118 -15.68 22.81 -4.24
CA ASN A 118 -16.47 23.71 -3.39
C ASN A 118 -16.58 23.30 -1.91
N ASN A 119 -15.76 22.37 -1.39
CA ASN A 119 -15.89 21.89 0.00
C ASN A 119 -17.33 21.46 0.35
N ARG A 120 -18.02 20.80 -0.60
CA ARG A 120 -19.47 20.51 -0.50
C ARG A 120 -19.84 19.64 0.71
N TYR A 121 -18.88 18.92 1.28
CA TYR A 121 -19.12 17.89 2.29
C TYR A 121 -18.33 18.14 3.58
N LEU A 122 -18.38 19.36 4.12
CA LEU A 122 -17.85 19.63 5.46
C LEU A 122 -18.59 18.77 6.49
N TRP A 123 -17.83 18.16 7.39
CA TRP A 123 -18.32 17.42 8.54
C TRP A 123 -18.19 18.32 9.77
N HIS A 124 -19.26 19.04 10.10
CA HIS A 124 -19.26 20.00 11.21
C HIS A 124 -19.25 19.32 12.57
N GLU A 125 -19.81 18.12 12.66
CA GLU A 125 -19.94 17.35 13.90
C GLU A 125 -18.65 16.58 14.25
N ILE A 126 -17.57 16.65 13.45
CA ILE A 126 -16.31 15.95 13.74
C ILE A 126 -15.74 16.33 15.13
N GLY A 127 -15.92 17.60 15.50
CA GLY A 127 -15.52 18.12 16.80
C GLY A 127 -16.27 17.48 17.97
N ASP A 128 -17.35 16.72 17.77
CA ASP A 128 -18.00 15.94 18.83
C ASP A 128 -17.25 14.63 19.12
N TYR A 129 -16.42 14.17 18.17
CA TYR A 129 -15.74 12.87 18.22
C TYR A 129 -14.23 12.97 18.39
N VAL A 130 -13.62 14.08 17.95
CA VAL A 130 -12.17 14.26 17.93
C VAL A 130 -11.77 15.61 18.55
N ASP A 131 -10.79 15.57 19.44
CA ASP A 131 -10.05 16.75 19.90
C ASP A 131 -8.72 16.90 19.14
N ASP A 132 -8.30 18.13 18.90
CA ASP A 132 -7.00 18.49 18.34
C ASP A 132 -5.86 18.26 19.35
N GLU A 133 -4.63 18.58 18.95
CA GLU A 133 -3.42 18.43 19.78
C GLU A 133 -3.49 19.25 21.08
N GLU A 134 -4.13 20.41 21.02
CA GLU A 134 -4.32 21.35 22.13
C GLU A 134 -5.48 20.95 23.06
N GLY A 135 -6.29 19.98 22.65
CA GLY A 135 -7.45 19.48 23.40
C GLY A 135 -8.75 20.23 23.12
N ASN A 136 -8.81 21.03 22.05
CA ASN A 136 -10.05 21.64 21.59
C ASN A 136 -10.75 20.73 20.57
N PRO A 137 -12.08 20.83 20.41
CA PRO A 137 -12.79 20.16 19.31
C PRO A 137 -12.17 20.48 17.95
N VAL A 138 -11.93 19.45 17.12
CA VAL A 138 -11.36 19.63 15.77
C VAL A 138 -12.30 20.46 14.88
N ASP A 139 -11.71 21.34 14.08
CA ASP A 139 -12.42 22.13 13.08
C ASP A 139 -13.11 21.24 12.01
N PRO A 140 -14.19 21.72 11.36
CA PRO A 140 -14.87 20.96 10.32
C PRO A 140 -13.94 20.48 9.19
N VAL A 141 -13.98 19.19 8.89
CA VAL A 141 -13.15 18.56 7.84
C VAL A 141 -13.97 18.17 6.61
N SER A 142 -13.34 18.15 5.43
CA SER A 142 -13.99 17.79 4.17
C SER A 142 -14.07 16.26 4.02
N MET A 143 -15.24 15.68 4.29
CA MET A 143 -15.46 14.23 4.25
C MET A 143 -16.87 13.89 3.80
N ARG A 144 -17.00 12.98 2.83
CA ARG A 144 -18.31 12.58 2.30
C ARG A 144 -19.19 11.94 3.39
N PRO A 145 -20.48 12.29 3.48
CA PRO A 145 -21.37 11.79 4.54
C PRO A 145 -21.41 10.27 4.66
N GLU A 146 -21.43 9.56 3.52
CA GLU A 146 -21.54 8.11 3.47
C GLU A 146 -20.36 7.36 4.11
N LYS A 147 -19.21 8.02 4.31
CA LYS A 147 -18.02 7.43 4.94
C LYS A 147 -17.98 7.58 6.47
N ARG A 148 -18.71 8.55 7.03
CA ARG A 148 -18.51 9.03 8.41
C ARG A 148 -18.82 7.95 9.45
N ASP A 149 -19.97 7.30 9.31
CA ASP A 149 -20.40 6.24 10.24
C ASP A 149 -19.50 5.01 10.15
N ALA A 150 -19.11 4.62 8.94
CA ALA A 150 -18.19 3.51 8.70
C ALA A 150 -16.82 3.77 9.34
N LEU A 151 -16.28 4.99 9.19
CA LEU A 151 -15.05 5.41 9.87
C LEU A 151 -15.16 5.33 11.39
N LEU A 152 -16.19 5.96 11.97
CA LEU A 152 -16.35 5.98 13.43
C LEU A 152 -16.51 4.57 13.99
N LYS A 153 -17.21 3.69 13.27
CA LYS A 153 -17.38 2.30 13.67
C LYS A 153 -16.07 1.52 13.56
N LEU A 154 -15.32 1.72 12.48
CA LEU A 154 -13.99 1.14 12.30
C LEU A 154 -13.09 1.50 13.49
N LEU A 155 -12.92 2.79 13.78
CA LEU A 155 -12.04 3.25 14.86
C LEU A 155 -12.44 2.65 16.22
N LYS A 156 -13.75 2.58 16.52
CA LYS A 156 -14.26 1.98 17.77
C LYS A 156 -14.01 0.47 17.88
N GLU A 157 -13.84 -0.24 16.77
CA GLU A 157 -13.47 -1.67 16.79
C GLU A 157 -11.98 -1.89 17.13
N TYR A 158 -11.17 -0.82 17.12
CA TYR A 158 -9.77 -0.83 17.51
C TYR A 158 -9.53 0.16 18.66
N PRO A 159 -10.03 -0.12 19.87
CA PRO A 159 -9.69 0.68 21.04
C PRO A 159 -8.17 0.66 21.28
N ASP A 160 -7.67 1.69 21.94
CA ASP A 160 -6.27 1.77 22.34
C ASP A 160 -5.29 1.69 21.16
N SER A 161 -5.50 2.51 20.14
CA SER A 161 -4.74 2.42 18.89
C SER A 161 -4.41 3.79 18.30
N TYR A 162 -3.45 3.81 17.37
CA TYR A 162 -2.95 5.02 16.73
C TYR A 162 -3.16 4.92 15.22
N TRP A 163 -3.73 5.96 14.63
CA TRP A 163 -4.12 5.98 13.23
C TRP A 163 -3.55 7.20 12.52
N TRP A 164 -2.90 6.98 11.38
CA TRP A 164 -2.72 8.06 10.43
C TRP A 164 -3.94 8.12 9.51
N VAL A 165 -4.63 9.26 9.53
CA VAL A 165 -5.85 9.50 8.75
C VAL A 165 -5.67 10.79 7.98
N ASP A 166 -5.62 10.72 6.65
CA ASP A 166 -5.33 11.87 5.76
C ASP A 166 -6.10 13.16 6.13
N VAL A 167 -7.43 13.10 6.26
CA VAL A 167 -8.27 14.27 6.54
C VAL A 167 -8.14 14.86 7.94
N LEU A 168 -7.47 14.16 8.87
CA LEU A 168 -7.24 14.61 10.25
C LEU A 168 -5.77 14.92 10.54
N CYS A 169 -4.85 14.15 9.94
CA CYS A 169 -3.43 14.19 10.25
C CYS A 169 -2.61 14.96 9.20
N ALA A 170 -3.12 15.16 7.98
CA ALA A 170 -2.42 15.94 6.97
C ALA A 170 -2.80 17.43 7.08
N ARG A 171 -1.78 18.28 7.16
CA ARG A 171 -1.88 19.74 7.16
C ARG A 171 -1.44 20.31 5.80
N THR A 172 -1.70 21.60 5.59
CA THR A 172 -1.23 22.31 4.39
C THR A 172 0.29 22.33 4.28
N ASP A 173 0.99 22.29 5.42
CA ASP A 173 2.44 22.28 5.53
C ASP A 173 3.05 20.89 5.70
N THR A 174 2.24 19.81 5.75
CA THR A 174 2.77 18.45 5.83
C THR A 174 3.66 18.17 4.59
N PRO A 175 4.95 17.83 4.79
CA PRO A 175 5.84 17.48 3.70
C PRO A 175 5.32 16.23 2.98
N LEU A 176 5.26 16.25 1.65
CA LEU A 176 4.74 15.10 0.89
C LEU A 176 5.70 13.90 0.88
N ASP A 177 6.97 14.11 1.20
CA ASP A 177 8.00 13.08 1.25
C ASP A 177 7.98 12.24 2.55
N ILE A 178 7.27 12.66 3.59
CA ILE A 178 7.04 11.87 4.81
C ILE A 178 5.99 10.76 4.59
N MET A 179 5.14 10.89 3.56
CA MET A 179 4.06 9.93 3.26
C MET A 179 4.59 8.51 3.06
N GLY A 180 5.76 8.39 2.44
CA GLY A 180 6.44 7.11 2.31
C GLY A 180 6.76 6.45 3.64
N ASP A 181 7.22 7.23 4.62
CA ASP A 181 7.62 6.73 5.92
C ASP A 181 6.39 6.30 6.72
N ILE A 182 5.33 7.13 6.70
CA ILE A 182 4.01 6.86 7.28
C ILE A 182 3.51 5.47 6.86
N TYR A 183 3.35 5.23 5.56
CA TYR A 183 2.83 3.94 5.10
C TYR A 183 3.84 2.81 5.28
N SER A 184 5.14 3.06 5.19
CA SER A 184 6.15 2.01 5.37
C SER A 184 6.33 1.56 6.82
N CYS A 185 5.82 2.33 7.77
CA CYS A 185 5.88 2.01 9.20
C CYS A 185 4.51 1.62 9.77
N CYS A 186 3.43 1.67 8.99
CA CYS A 186 2.14 1.20 9.49
C CYS A 186 2.07 -0.33 9.51
N PHE A 187 1.40 -0.85 10.53
CA PHE A 187 1.15 -2.27 10.68
C PHE A 187 0.18 -2.77 9.60
N GLU A 188 -0.98 -2.13 9.48
CA GLU A 188 -1.97 -2.44 8.47
C GLU A 188 -2.48 -1.12 7.87
N CYS A 189 -2.66 -1.11 6.54
CA CYS A 189 -3.37 -0.03 5.87
C CYS A 189 -4.79 -0.48 5.57
N ILE A 190 -5.79 0.23 6.08
CA ILE A 190 -7.19 -0.05 5.77
C ILE A 190 -7.64 0.91 4.67
N ALA A 191 -8.16 0.38 3.58
CA ALA A 191 -8.68 1.14 2.45
C ALA A 191 -10.21 1.09 2.45
N MET A 192 -10.84 2.24 2.66
CA MET A 192 -12.29 2.40 2.53
C MET A 192 -12.65 2.68 1.08
N ILE A 193 -12.95 1.62 0.33
CA ILE A 193 -13.15 1.68 -1.12
C ILE A 193 -14.60 2.02 -1.50
N ASP A 194 -14.74 2.75 -2.61
CA ASP A 194 -16.02 3.12 -3.21
C ASP A 194 -16.64 1.93 -3.95
N CYS A 195 -17.15 0.97 -3.18
CA CYS A 195 -17.91 -0.17 -3.68
C CYS A 195 -19.15 -0.44 -2.83
N GLU A 196 -20.10 -1.19 -3.40
CA GLU A 196 -21.28 -1.67 -2.69
C GLU A 196 -20.88 -2.55 -1.47
N PRO A 197 -21.51 -2.38 -0.27
CA PRO A 197 -21.18 -3.14 0.94
C PRO A 197 -21.17 -4.66 0.76
N ASN A 198 -22.04 -5.15 -0.12
CA ASN A 198 -22.19 -6.58 -0.37
C ASN A 198 -21.17 -7.16 -1.37
N LEU A 199 -20.36 -6.33 -2.05
CA LEU A 199 -19.46 -6.80 -3.09
C LEU A 199 -18.37 -7.71 -2.53
N ILE A 200 -17.69 -7.28 -1.46
CA ILE A 200 -16.62 -8.06 -0.81
C ILE A 200 -17.16 -9.40 -0.30
N ARG A 201 -18.32 -9.39 0.36
CA ARG A 201 -19.00 -10.62 0.79
C ARG A 201 -19.33 -11.56 -0.38
N LYS A 202 -19.75 -11.02 -1.53
CA LYS A 202 -19.99 -11.81 -2.76
C LYS A 202 -18.69 -12.37 -3.35
N ILE A 203 -17.57 -11.66 -3.21
CA ILE A 203 -16.24 -12.18 -3.60
C ILE A 203 -15.89 -13.38 -2.71
N HIS A 204 -16.06 -13.24 -1.39
CA HIS A 204 -15.79 -14.29 -0.39
C HIS A 204 -16.68 -15.52 -0.51
N ALA A 205 -17.98 -15.34 -0.73
CA ALA A 205 -18.93 -16.45 -0.85
C ALA A 205 -18.55 -17.44 -1.98
N MET A 206 -17.78 -16.96 -2.96
CA MET A 206 -17.30 -17.75 -4.10
C MET A 206 -15.89 -18.31 -3.89
N SER A 207 -15.18 -17.92 -2.83
CA SER A 207 -13.86 -18.49 -2.48
C SER A 207 -13.93 -20.00 -2.23
N LYS A 208 -15.07 -20.51 -1.74
CA LYS A 208 -15.30 -21.97 -1.64
C LYS A 208 -15.34 -22.65 -3.01
N LYS A 209 -15.85 -21.96 -4.05
CA LYS A 209 -15.86 -22.43 -5.43
C LYS A 209 -14.52 -22.28 -6.13
N LYS A 210 -13.64 -21.43 -5.60
CA LYS A 210 -12.25 -21.39 -6.03
C LYS A 210 -11.56 -22.75 -5.82
N ILE A 211 -11.92 -23.47 -4.76
CA ILE A 211 -11.43 -24.84 -4.53
C ILE A 211 -11.87 -25.75 -5.68
N GLU A 212 -13.14 -25.70 -6.08
CA GLU A 212 -13.67 -26.46 -7.25
C GLU A 212 -12.88 -26.12 -8.53
N PHE A 213 -12.55 -24.84 -8.73
CA PHE A 213 -11.73 -24.38 -9.86
C PHE A 213 -10.27 -24.88 -9.77
N ASP A 214 -9.62 -24.73 -8.62
CA ASP A 214 -8.24 -25.14 -8.39
C ASP A 214 -8.09 -26.67 -8.56
N GLU A 215 -9.09 -27.44 -8.10
CA GLU A 215 -9.19 -28.89 -8.31
C GLU A 215 -9.35 -29.25 -9.80
N LEU A 216 -10.29 -28.60 -10.50
CA LEU A 216 -10.48 -28.78 -11.95
C LEU A 216 -9.18 -28.49 -12.72
N TYR A 217 -8.51 -27.39 -12.37
CA TYR A 217 -7.24 -27.03 -12.97
C TYR A 217 -6.14 -28.08 -12.70
N CYS A 218 -6.04 -28.56 -11.46
CA CYS A 218 -5.09 -29.62 -11.10
C CYS A 218 -5.35 -30.94 -11.83
N ILE A 219 -6.62 -31.31 -12.03
CA ILE A 219 -7.02 -32.50 -12.79
C ILE A 219 -6.60 -32.33 -14.26
N LYS A 220 -6.97 -31.22 -14.89
CA LYS A 220 -6.67 -30.95 -16.31
C LYS A 220 -5.16 -30.87 -16.57
N ARG A 221 -4.39 -30.28 -15.66
CA ARG A 221 -2.92 -30.26 -15.78
C ARG A 221 -2.29 -31.66 -15.83
N LYS A 222 -2.94 -32.67 -15.24
CA LYS A 222 -2.46 -34.07 -15.24
C LYS A 222 -2.95 -34.88 -16.44
N THR A 223 -3.89 -34.37 -17.23
CA THR A 223 -4.38 -35.04 -18.44
C THR A 223 -3.76 -34.42 -19.69
N GLU A 224 -3.97 -35.06 -20.85
CA GLU A 224 -3.58 -34.48 -22.15
C GLU A 224 -4.33 -33.17 -22.44
N GLN A 225 -5.52 -33.01 -21.86
CA GLN A 225 -6.29 -31.77 -21.93
C GLN A 225 -5.83 -30.81 -20.82
N ARG A 226 -4.73 -30.11 -21.09
CA ARG A 226 -4.02 -29.25 -20.15
C ARG A 226 -4.85 -28.11 -19.53
N TRP A 227 -5.99 -27.75 -20.12
CA TRP A 227 -6.82 -26.61 -19.71
C TRP A 227 -8.32 -26.97 -19.66
N PRO A 228 -9.09 -26.39 -18.71
CA PRO A 228 -10.54 -26.48 -18.71
C PRO A 228 -11.16 -25.91 -19.99
N THR A 229 -12.26 -26.48 -20.45
CA THR A 229 -13.12 -25.87 -21.48
C THR A 229 -13.90 -24.70 -20.89
N TYR A 230 -14.38 -23.78 -21.73
CA TYR A 230 -15.21 -22.69 -21.26
C TYR A 230 -16.50 -23.14 -20.57
N LYS A 231 -17.12 -24.21 -21.06
CA LYS A 231 -18.30 -24.78 -20.43
C LYS A 231 -18.01 -25.20 -18.98
N GLU A 232 -16.89 -25.87 -18.75
CA GLU A 232 -16.45 -26.26 -17.41
C GLU A 232 -16.15 -25.02 -16.54
N LEU A 233 -15.52 -23.98 -17.10
CA LEU A 233 -15.32 -22.70 -16.40
C LEU A 233 -16.64 -22.03 -16.00
N CYS A 234 -17.64 -22.03 -16.88
CA CYS A 234 -18.97 -21.51 -16.58
C CYS A 234 -19.66 -22.29 -15.46
N GLU A 235 -19.48 -23.61 -15.39
CA GLU A 235 -20.01 -24.46 -14.32
C GLU A 235 -19.39 -24.13 -12.95
N THR A 236 -18.10 -23.76 -12.90
CA THR A 236 -17.45 -23.26 -11.67
C THR A 236 -17.90 -21.85 -11.26
N LYS A 237 -18.63 -21.15 -12.12
CA LYS A 237 -19.00 -19.73 -12.00
C LYS A 237 -17.82 -18.75 -11.98
N ALA A 238 -16.68 -19.15 -12.56
CA ALA A 238 -15.50 -18.30 -12.66
C ALA A 238 -15.76 -16.99 -13.42
N PRO A 239 -16.53 -16.96 -14.54
CA PRO A 239 -16.86 -15.70 -15.22
C PRO A 239 -17.61 -14.69 -14.35
N GLN A 240 -18.55 -15.15 -13.51
CA GLN A 240 -19.26 -14.26 -12.57
C GLN A 240 -18.32 -13.73 -11.49
N GLN A 241 -17.34 -14.52 -11.07
CA GLN A 241 -16.33 -14.07 -10.11
C GLN A 241 -15.40 -13.01 -10.72
N ILE A 242 -14.96 -13.20 -11.96
CA ILE A 242 -14.18 -12.21 -12.70
C ILE A 242 -14.93 -10.89 -12.86
N LYS A 243 -16.22 -10.93 -13.20
CA LYS A 243 -17.05 -9.72 -13.29
C LYS A 243 -17.11 -8.97 -11.95
N ARG A 244 -17.20 -9.68 -10.81
CA ARG A 244 -17.16 -9.06 -9.47
C ARG A 244 -15.81 -8.45 -9.13
N LEU A 245 -14.72 -9.13 -9.47
CA LEU A 245 -13.37 -8.60 -9.31
C LEU A 245 -13.19 -7.35 -10.17
N CYS A 246 -13.70 -7.34 -11.39
CA CYS A 246 -13.69 -6.15 -12.25
C CYS A 246 -14.41 -4.98 -11.57
N THR A 247 -15.64 -5.17 -11.11
CA THR A 247 -16.38 -4.12 -10.37
C THR A 247 -15.61 -3.61 -9.14
N PHE A 248 -14.87 -4.48 -8.45
CA PHE A 248 -14.03 -4.10 -7.33
C PHE A 248 -12.81 -3.28 -7.76
N PHE A 249 -12.18 -3.65 -8.87
CA PHE A 249 -11.06 -2.90 -9.46
C PHE A 249 -11.48 -1.62 -10.20
N ASP A 250 -12.76 -1.48 -10.55
CA ASP A 250 -13.34 -0.27 -11.14
C ASP A 250 -13.53 0.86 -10.12
N SER A 251 -13.46 0.56 -8.82
CA SER A 251 -13.47 1.56 -7.75
C SER A 251 -12.37 2.61 -7.93
N LYS A 252 -12.68 3.87 -7.64
CA LYS A 252 -11.77 5.03 -7.81
C LYS A 252 -10.46 4.86 -7.03
N TRP A 253 -10.47 4.10 -5.94
CA TRP A 253 -9.24 3.77 -5.21
C TRP A 253 -8.15 3.22 -6.12
N TRP A 254 -8.47 2.27 -7.01
CA TRP A 254 -7.49 1.63 -7.90
C TRP A 254 -6.94 2.56 -8.99
N GLN A 255 -7.60 3.70 -9.20
CA GLN A 255 -7.30 4.63 -10.27
C GLN A 255 -6.40 5.79 -9.83
N ARG A 256 -6.10 5.95 -8.53
CA ARG A 256 -5.36 7.10 -8.00
C ARG A 256 -3.88 6.77 -7.80
N VAL A 257 -2.98 7.68 -8.19
CA VAL A 257 -1.52 7.47 -8.06
C VAL A 257 -1.09 7.15 -6.63
N TRP A 258 -1.55 7.92 -5.65
CA TRP A 258 -1.22 7.73 -4.23
C TRP A 258 -1.53 6.34 -3.69
N THR A 259 -2.55 5.67 -4.22
CA THR A 259 -2.92 4.32 -3.74
C THR A 259 -1.89 3.27 -4.10
N TRP A 260 -0.95 3.57 -5.02
CA TRP A 260 0.15 2.66 -5.32
C TRP A 260 1.06 2.47 -4.11
N GLN A 261 1.49 3.56 -3.46
CA GLN A 261 2.38 3.45 -2.29
C GLN A 261 1.62 3.00 -1.04
N GLU A 262 0.36 3.41 -0.87
CA GLU A 262 -0.54 2.89 0.17
C GLU A 262 -0.71 1.37 0.05
N MET A 263 -0.67 0.86 -1.18
CA MET A 263 -0.74 -0.56 -1.46
C MET A 263 0.59 -1.29 -1.19
N ALA A 264 1.69 -0.66 -1.60
CA ALA A 264 2.97 -1.34 -1.64
C ALA A 264 3.69 -1.34 -0.28
N LEU A 265 3.66 -0.20 0.43
CA LEU A 265 4.55 0.09 1.55
C LEU A 265 4.20 -0.56 2.89
N PRO A 266 2.91 -0.74 3.29
CA PRO A 266 2.56 -1.30 4.60
C PRO A 266 3.35 -2.56 4.92
N LEU A 267 3.80 -2.68 6.17
CA LEU A 267 4.57 -3.84 6.62
C LEU A 267 3.70 -5.09 6.69
N GLY A 268 2.48 -4.93 7.20
CA GLY A 268 1.45 -5.96 7.09
C GLY A 268 0.71 -5.88 5.77
N ASP A 269 -0.55 -6.32 5.81
CA ASP A 269 -1.40 -6.36 4.63
C ASP A 269 -2.14 -5.02 4.44
N ILE A 270 -2.78 -4.88 3.28
CA ILE A 270 -3.82 -3.89 3.08
C ILE A 270 -5.14 -4.60 3.24
N ARG A 271 -6.04 -4.00 4.01
CA ARG A 271 -7.41 -4.49 4.17
C ARG A 271 -8.37 -3.57 3.46
N PHE A 272 -9.14 -4.11 2.53
CA PHE A 272 -10.19 -3.40 1.84
C PHE A 272 -11.52 -3.59 2.56
N MET A 273 -12.25 -2.49 2.74
CA MET A 273 -13.64 -2.48 3.22
C MET A 273 -14.46 -1.52 2.38
N ALA A 274 -15.75 -1.79 2.20
CA ALA A 274 -16.61 -0.81 1.53
C ALA A 274 -16.76 0.45 2.38
N GLU A 275 -16.71 1.61 1.74
CA GLU A 275 -16.73 2.91 2.42
C GLU A 275 -18.03 3.22 3.17
N THR A 276 -19.09 2.46 2.89
CA THR A 276 -20.42 2.56 3.51
C THR A 276 -20.74 1.38 4.43
N ASP A 277 -19.78 0.48 4.65
CA ASP A 277 -20.02 -0.70 5.50
C ASP A 277 -19.97 -0.34 6.98
N THR A 278 -21.08 -0.61 7.66
CA THR A 278 -21.22 -0.48 9.11
C THR A 278 -21.44 -1.85 9.78
N HIS A 279 -21.18 -2.96 9.09
CA HIS A 279 -21.21 -4.30 9.69
C HIS A 279 -19.86 -4.64 10.35
N ARG A 280 -19.80 -5.77 11.07
CA ARG A 280 -18.57 -6.23 11.74
C ARG A 280 -17.46 -6.47 10.72
N LEU A 281 -16.26 -5.93 10.96
CA LEU A 281 -15.16 -5.91 9.99
C LEU A 281 -14.68 -7.29 9.53
N HIS A 282 -14.86 -8.32 10.36
CA HIS A 282 -14.28 -9.64 10.08
C HIS A 282 -14.95 -10.39 8.92
N THR A 283 -16.18 -10.02 8.54
CA THR A 283 -16.94 -10.77 7.52
C THR A 283 -17.04 -10.07 6.17
N ASN A 284 -16.73 -8.77 6.11
CA ASN A 284 -16.93 -7.93 4.92
C ASN A 284 -15.65 -7.20 4.47
N THR A 285 -14.49 -7.67 4.92
CA THR A 285 -13.20 -7.16 4.45
C THR A 285 -12.46 -8.22 3.65
N ILE A 286 -11.60 -7.79 2.73
CA ILE A 286 -10.72 -8.67 1.97
C ILE A 286 -9.33 -8.07 1.98
N THR A 287 -8.29 -8.89 2.10
CA THR A 287 -6.92 -8.39 2.07
C THR A 287 -6.31 -8.45 0.66
N LEU A 288 -5.19 -7.75 0.43
CA LEU A 288 -4.53 -7.82 -0.87
C LEU A 288 -4.02 -9.23 -1.17
N ASP A 289 -3.44 -9.91 -0.18
CA ASP A 289 -2.96 -11.29 -0.36
C ASP A 289 -4.10 -12.24 -0.70
N GLU A 290 -5.30 -12.02 -0.15
CA GLU A 290 -6.50 -12.76 -0.54
C GLU A 290 -6.93 -12.47 -1.99
N LEU A 291 -6.85 -11.22 -2.44
CA LEU A 291 -7.13 -10.86 -3.83
C LEU A 291 -6.13 -11.48 -4.81
N LEU A 292 -4.84 -11.49 -4.47
CA LEU A 292 -3.78 -12.04 -5.32
C LEU A 292 -3.95 -13.54 -5.58
N LYS A 293 -4.62 -14.27 -4.67
CA LYS A 293 -4.96 -15.70 -4.86
C LYS A 293 -5.86 -15.94 -6.08
N TYR A 294 -6.55 -14.94 -6.63
CA TYR A 294 -7.36 -15.08 -7.84
C TYR A 294 -6.54 -15.03 -9.14
N ASN A 295 -5.24 -14.73 -9.08
CA ASN A 295 -4.40 -14.60 -10.28
C ASN A 295 -4.37 -15.90 -11.12
N THR A 296 -4.30 -17.07 -10.49
CA THR A 296 -4.34 -18.37 -11.18
C THR A 296 -5.64 -18.57 -11.96
N MET A 297 -6.78 -18.19 -11.37
CA MET A 297 -8.09 -18.30 -12.01
C MET A 297 -8.17 -17.38 -13.23
N VAL A 298 -7.77 -16.13 -13.09
CA VAL A 298 -7.77 -15.14 -14.18
C VAL A 298 -6.86 -15.60 -15.32
N THR A 299 -5.63 -16.01 -15.00
CA THR A 299 -4.65 -16.49 -15.98
C THR A 299 -5.18 -17.70 -16.75
N SER A 300 -5.80 -18.65 -16.07
CA SER A 300 -6.34 -19.84 -16.72
C SER A 300 -7.45 -19.50 -17.71
N ILE A 301 -8.35 -18.58 -17.37
CA ILE A 301 -9.39 -18.12 -18.29
C ILE A 301 -8.76 -17.48 -19.54
N GLN A 302 -7.77 -16.61 -19.36
CA GLN A 302 -7.04 -15.98 -20.46
C GLN A 302 -6.33 -17.02 -21.37
N VAL A 303 -5.78 -18.09 -20.79
CA VAL A 303 -5.14 -19.15 -21.58
C VAL A 303 -6.17 -19.98 -22.35
N CYS A 304 -7.30 -20.34 -21.73
CA CYS A 304 -8.39 -21.05 -22.40
C CYS A 304 -8.91 -20.29 -23.63
N GLU A 305 -8.91 -18.95 -23.58
CA GLU A 305 -9.26 -18.09 -24.71
C GLU A 305 -8.27 -18.21 -25.88
N GLY A 306 -6.98 -18.29 -25.61
CA GLY A 306 -5.93 -18.34 -26.65
C GLY A 306 -5.96 -19.59 -27.54
N TYR A 307 -6.62 -20.66 -27.10
CA TYR A 307 -6.76 -21.92 -27.85
C TYR A 307 -8.03 -21.99 -28.72
N ASN A 308 -8.77 -20.89 -28.92
CA ASN A 308 -10.02 -20.85 -29.69
C ASN A 308 -11.03 -21.93 -29.26
N MET A 309 -11.05 -22.32 -27.98
CA MET A 309 -12.02 -23.29 -27.44
C MET A 309 -13.41 -22.64 -27.22
N LEU A 310 -13.73 -21.59 -27.98
CA LEU A 310 -14.69 -20.55 -27.65
C LEU A 310 -15.31 -19.95 -28.93
N ASP A 311 -16.47 -20.47 -29.34
CA ASP A 311 -17.16 -20.07 -30.58
C ASP A 311 -18.24 -18.97 -30.40
N GLU A 312 -18.29 -18.25 -29.27
CA GLU A 312 -19.43 -17.35 -28.96
C GLU A 312 -19.10 -15.88 -28.67
N VAL A 313 -20.07 -15.01 -28.99
CA VAL A 313 -20.03 -13.53 -28.90
C VAL A 313 -19.72 -12.97 -27.48
N ASP A 314 -19.99 -13.74 -26.41
CA ASP A 314 -19.74 -13.33 -25.01
C ASP A 314 -18.24 -13.37 -24.62
N VAL A 315 -17.40 -13.99 -25.45
CA VAL A 315 -15.97 -14.21 -25.17
C VAL A 315 -15.16 -12.92 -25.23
N SER A 316 -15.46 -12.03 -26.19
CA SER A 316 -14.72 -10.77 -26.32
C SER A 316 -14.95 -9.85 -25.12
N ALA A 317 -16.17 -9.84 -24.57
CA ALA A 317 -16.48 -9.06 -23.37
C ALA A 317 -15.76 -9.64 -22.15
N LEU A 318 -15.82 -10.96 -21.98
CA LEU A 318 -15.10 -11.63 -20.89
C LEU A 318 -13.58 -11.43 -20.98
N LYS A 319 -13.02 -11.44 -22.19
CA LYS A 319 -11.59 -11.18 -22.45
C LYS A 319 -11.16 -9.80 -21.97
N ALA A 320 -11.94 -8.77 -22.30
CA ALA A 320 -11.65 -7.41 -21.86
C ALA A 320 -11.67 -7.31 -20.32
N VAL A 321 -12.67 -7.93 -19.69
CA VAL A 321 -12.81 -7.97 -18.22
C VAL A 321 -11.66 -8.76 -17.58
N CYS A 322 -11.29 -9.92 -18.12
CA CYS A 322 -10.15 -10.71 -17.64
C CYS A 322 -8.83 -9.92 -17.77
N GLY A 323 -8.63 -9.24 -18.90
CA GLY A 323 -7.46 -8.39 -19.13
C GLY A 323 -7.33 -7.29 -18.08
N ALA A 324 -8.43 -6.57 -17.80
CA ALA A 324 -8.46 -5.52 -16.79
C ALA A 324 -8.17 -6.05 -15.37
N VAL A 325 -8.78 -7.17 -14.98
CA VAL A 325 -8.53 -7.81 -13.68
C VAL A 325 -7.10 -8.32 -13.57
N SER A 326 -6.59 -8.99 -14.61
CA SER A 326 -5.22 -9.52 -14.67
C SER A 326 -4.18 -8.42 -14.53
N SER A 327 -4.38 -7.30 -15.23
CA SER A 327 -3.50 -6.13 -15.15
C SER A 327 -3.47 -5.53 -13.74
N ASN A 328 -4.62 -5.39 -13.07
CA ASN A 328 -4.66 -4.88 -11.71
C ASN A 328 -4.00 -5.82 -10.69
N LEU A 329 -4.27 -7.13 -10.76
CA LEU A 329 -3.64 -8.13 -9.90
C LEU A 329 -2.12 -8.19 -10.12
N SER A 330 -1.68 -8.13 -11.37
CA SER A 330 -0.26 -8.11 -11.71
C SER A 330 0.42 -6.85 -11.15
N ASN A 331 -0.17 -5.68 -11.38
CA ASN A 331 0.33 -4.41 -10.83
C ASN A 331 0.45 -4.45 -9.29
N ALA A 332 -0.56 -5.01 -8.61
CA ALA A 332 -0.52 -5.19 -7.16
C ALA A 332 0.59 -6.13 -6.70
N ALA A 333 0.73 -7.29 -7.36
CA ALA A 333 1.79 -8.25 -7.07
C ALA A 333 3.19 -7.65 -7.28
N PHE A 334 3.38 -6.93 -8.39
CA PHE A 334 4.64 -6.24 -8.69
C PHE A 334 4.96 -5.14 -7.68
N ALA A 335 3.96 -4.41 -7.20
CA ALA A 335 4.14 -3.39 -6.16
C ALA A 335 4.64 -4.02 -4.83
N LYS A 336 4.00 -5.12 -4.38
CA LYS A 336 4.44 -5.88 -3.19
C LYS A 336 5.83 -6.49 -3.38
N TYR A 337 6.13 -7.01 -4.57
CA TYR A 337 7.44 -7.52 -4.90
C TYR A 337 8.51 -6.42 -4.84
N SER A 338 8.21 -5.25 -5.40
CA SER A 338 9.11 -4.08 -5.37
C SER A 338 9.38 -3.61 -3.94
N ASN A 339 8.37 -3.60 -3.07
CA ASN A 339 8.57 -3.28 -1.65
C ASN A 339 9.46 -4.32 -0.96
N SER A 340 9.29 -5.61 -1.27
CA SER A 340 10.15 -6.68 -0.72
C SER A 340 11.62 -6.48 -1.11
N ARG A 341 11.89 -6.09 -2.37
CA ARG A 341 13.23 -5.71 -2.84
C ARG A 341 13.76 -4.47 -2.14
N ARG A 342 12.93 -3.44 -1.97
CA ARG A 342 13.27 -2.21 -1.23
C ARG A 342 13.73 -2.53 0.20
N LEU A 343 13.00 -3.40 0.89
CA LEU A 343 13.36 -3.84 2.25
C LEU A 343 14.65 -4.67 2.27
N ALA A 344 14.97 -5.41 1.22
CA ALA A 344 16.24 -6.13 1.09
C ALA A 344 17.45 -5.22 0.82
N GLY A 345 17.24 -3.91 0.58
CA GLY A 345 18.32 -2.92 0.47
C GLY A 345 18.99 -2.81 -0.92
N GLY A 346 18.69 -3.73 -1.85
CA GLY A 346 19.27 -3.71 -3.19
C GLY A 346 18.77 -2.54 -4.04
N VAL A 347 19.64 -1.93 -4.85
CA VAL A 347 19.28 -0.83 -5.78
C VAL A 347 18.36 -1.26 -6.93
N ASP A 348 18.25 -2.56 -7.17
CA ASP A 348 17.35 -3.19 -8.15
C ASP A 348 15.87 -2.88 -7.86
N HIS A 349 15.51 -2.55 -6.61
CA HIS A 349 14.15 -2.15 -6.26
C HIS A 349 13.67 -0.93 -7.05
N ILE A 350 14.55 0.01 -7.42
CA ILE A 350 14.16 1.20 -8.19
C ILE A 350 13.76 0.77 -9.61
N TYR A 351 14.53 -0.12 -10.22
CA TYR A 351 14.21 -0.69 -11.53
C TYR A 351 12.86 -1.42 -11.49
N HIS A 352 12.64 -2.28 -10.49
CA HIS A 352 11.37 -2.99 -10.33
C HIS A 352 10.19 -2.04 -10.05
N THR A 353 10.44 -0.95 -9.33
CA THR A 353 9.43 0.08 -9.09
C THR A 353 9.06 0.77 -10.41
N ILE A 354 10.02 1.20 -11.21
CA ILE A 354 9.78 1.83 -12.53
C ILE A 354 9.05 0.85 -13.47
N GLU A 355 9.48 -0.40 -13.51
CA GLU A 355 8.85 -1.48 -14.28
C GLU A 355 7.38 -1.71 -13.87
N SER A 356 7.08 -1.68 -12.58
CA SER A 356 5.71 -1.82 -12.10
C SER A 356 4.87 -0.58 -12.42
N LEU A 357 5.44 0.62 -12.27
CA LEU A 357 4.73 1.87 -12.53
C LEU A 357 4.40 2.06 -14.01
N ARG A 358 5.27 1.64 -14.93
CA ARG A 358 5.03 1.76 -16.39
C ARG A 358 3.77 1.01 -16.85
N GLN A 359 3.36 -0.02 -16.10
CA GLN A 359 2.17 -0.83 -16.38
C GLN A 359 0.91 -0.30 -15.67
N SER A 360 1.01 0.79 -14.91
CA SER A 360 -0.10 1.31 -14.11
C SER A 360 -0.88 2.41 -14.83
N ASN A 361 -2.20 2.24 -14.90
CA ASN A 361 -3.14 3.22 -15.45
C ASN A 361 -3.62 4.27 -14.43
N ARG A 362 -2.95 4.37 -13.27
CA ARG A 362 -3.31 5.33 -12.22
C ARG A 362 -3.10 6.77 -12.68
N ARG A 363 -3.97 7.65 -12.21
CA ARG A 363 -4.10 9.07 -12.56
C ARG A 363 -4.06 9.93 -11.29
N CYS A 364 -3.78 11.22 -11.46
CA CYS A 364 -3.88 12.21 -10.39
C CYS A 364 -4.56 13.48 -10.89
N TYR A 365 -5.01 14.33 -9.96
CA TYR A 365 -5.54 15.65 -10.29
C TYR A 365 -4.43 16.68 -10.39
N ASP A 366 -3.47 16.63 -9.45
CA ASP A 366 -2.27 17.46 -9.50
C ASP A 366 -1.11 16.70 -10.17
N PRO A 367 -0.58 17.18 -11.31
CA PRO A 367 0.52 16.51 -12.01
C PRO A 367 1.78 16.27 -11.16
N VAL A 368 2.02 17.04 -10.09
CA VAL A 368 3.17 16.78 -9.20
C VAL A 368 3.06 15.42 -8.47
N ASP A 369 1.83 14.91 -8.31
CA ASP A 369 1.59 13.63 -7.64
C ASP A 369 2.13 12.42 -8.42
N TYR A 370 2.38 12.55 -9.73
CA TYR A 370 3.10 11.52 -10.49
C TYR A 370 4.53 11.28 -9.98
N VAL A 371 5.08 12.25 -9.25
CA VAL A 371 6.35 12.14 -8.53
C VAL A 371 6.10 11.83 -7.05
N TYR A 372 5.33 12.67 -6.35
CA TYR A 372 5.15 12.53 -4.90
C TYR A 372 4.53 11.20 -4.48
N GLY A 373 3.59 10.67 -5.27
CA GLY A 373 2.89 9.43 -4.95
C GLY A 373 3.72 8.15 -5.04
N VAL A 374 5.01 8.24 -5.39
CA VAL A 374 5.92 7.09 -5.44
C VAL A 374 7.24 7.28 -4.69
N LEU A 375 7.47 8.45 -4.08
CA LEU A 375 8.76 8.78 -3.45
C LEU A 375 9.14 7.80 -2.34
N GLY A 376 8.16 7.35 -1.54
CA GLY A 376 8.39 6.39 -0.46
C GLY A 376 8.95 5.06 -0.94
N MET A 377 8.53 4.64 -2.13
CA MET A 377 8.93 3.36 -2.73
C MET A 377 10.34 3.40 -3.30
N MET A 378 10.78 4.58 -3.72
CA MET A 378 12.15 4.83 -4.18
C MET A 378 13.08 5.33 -3.07
N ARG A 379 12.55 5.55 -1.86
CA ARG A 379 13.27 6.17 -0.73
C ARG A 379 13.89 7.53 -1.07
N ILE A 380 13.21 8.29 -1.93
CA ILE A 380 13.63 9.64 -2.33
C ILE A 380 12.92 10.65 -1.43
N LYS A 381 13.65 11.69 -1.01
CA LYS A 381 13.11 12.83 -0.27
C LYS A 381 13.18 14.09 -1.13
N ILE A 382 12.02 14.70 -1.37
CA ILE A 382 11.88 15.94 -2.15
C ILE A 382 10.92 16.83 -1.36
N PRO A 383 11.31 18.07 -1.01
CA PRO A 383 10.39 18.99 -0.35
C PRO A 383 9.17 19.27 -1.22
N ARG A 384 8.07 19.73 -0.62
CA ARG A 384 6.90 20.19 -1.36
C ARG A 384 7.26 21.40 -2.23
N MET A 385 6.88 21.38 -3.51
CA MET A 385 7.11 22.48 -4.45
C MET A 385 5.89 22.66 -5.36
N ASP A 386 5.55 23.91 -5.67
CA ASP A 386 4.38 24.23 -6.51
C ASP A 386 4.66 24.07 -8.02
N ASP A 387 5.92 24.07 -8.42
CA ASP A 387 6.33 23.99 -9.84
C ASP A 387 6.63 22.55 -10.24
N SER A 388 5.71 21.94 -10.99
CA SER A 388 5.84 20.57 -11.50
C SER A 388 7.13 20.30 -12.28
N ASN A 389 7.67 21.26 -13.03
CA ASN A 389 8.93 21.08 -13.74
C ASN A 389 10.13 21.04 -12.79
N LYS A 390 10.09 21.80 -11.69
CA LYS A 390 11.14 21.75 -10.67
C LYS A 390 11.08 20.44 -9.89
N VAL A 391 9.88 19.97 -9.53
CA VAL A 391 9.68 18.66 -8.89
C VAL A 391 10.26 17.55 -9.77
N TRP A 392 9.89 17.55 -11.06
CA TRP A 392 10.37 16.57 -12.02
C TRP A 392 11.89 16.56 -12.17
N ARG A 393 12.51 17.73 -12.34
CA ARG A 393 13.98 17.85 -12.43
C ARG A 393 14.66 17.34 -11.16
N HIS A 394 14.16 17.72 -9.99
CA HIS A 394 14.74 17.28 -8.73
C HIS A 394 14.65 15.76 -8.58
N PHE A 395 13.51 15.18 -8.96
CA PHE A 395 13.32 13.73 -8.98
C PHE A 395 14.31 13.02 -9.90
N LEU A 396 14.50 13.50 -11.13
CA LEU A 396 15.47 12.94 -12.07
C LEU A 396 16.91 13.04 -11.55
N THR A 397 17.28 14.16 -10.93
CA THR A 397 18.59 14.30 -10.28
C THR A 397 18.77 13.29 -9.15
N LYS A 398 17.72 13.04 -8.35
CA LYS A 398 17.77 12.01 -7.30
C LYS A 398 17.87 10.60 -7.87
N LEU A 399 17.23 10.32 -9.00
CA LEU A 399 17.41 9.05 -9.72
C LEU A 399 18.84 8.89 -10.24
N ASP A 400 19.46 9.96 -10.76
CA ASP A 400 20.87 9.96 -11.18
C ASP A 400 21.83 9.68 -10.01
N ASP A 401 21.54 10.20 -8.81
CA ASP A 401 22.34 9.93 -7.61
C ASP A 401 22.22 8.45 -7.15
N LEU A 402 21.04 7.84 -7.34
CA LEU A 402 20.72 6.49 -6.85
C LEU A 402 21.11 5.38 -7.83
N LEU A 403 21.04 5.65 -9.14
CA LEU A 403 21.30 4.67 -10.18
C LEU A 403 22.67 4.95 -10.83
N PRO A 404 23.56 3.95 -10.95
CA PRO A 404 24.90 4.16 -11.49
C PRO A 404 24.90 4.81 -12.88
N THR A 405 25.91 5.64 -13.17
CA THR A 405 26.09 6.39 -14.43
C THR A 405 26.13 5.54 -15.70
N ARG A 406 26.23 4.21 -15.59
CA ARG A 406 26.09 3.29 -16.72
C ARG A 406 24.70 3.31 -17.34
N TYR A 407 23.71 3.95 -16.73
CA TYR A 407 22.36 4.16 -17.28
C TYR A 407 22.15 5.58 -17.80
N GLY A 408 23.24 6.27 -18.18
CA GLY A 408 23.17 7.67 -18.61
C GLY A 408 22.63 8.57 -17.50
N SER A 409 22.25 9.78 -17.88
CA SER A 409 21.70 10.74 -16.91
C SER A 409 20.23 11.01 -17.24
N PHE A 410 19.36 10.64 -16.30
CA PHE A 410 17.93 10.92 -16.29
C PHE A 410 17.63 12.41 -16.41
N ILE A 411 18.49 13.30 -15.88
CA ILE A 411 18.26 14.73 -16.02
C ILE A 411 18.18 15.19 -17.50
N ASN A 412 18.80 14.44 -18.42
CA ASN A 412 18.78 14.77 -19.84
C ASN A 412 17.39 14.68 -20.46
N ILE A 413 16.46 13.90 -19.88
CA ILE A 413 15.07 13.84 -20.35
C ILE A 413 14.15 14.87 -19.69
N ALA A 414 14.66 15.69 -18.76
CA ALA A 414 13.85 16.68 -18.07
C ALA A 414 13.18 17.69 -19.01
N GLY A 415 13.83 18.05 -20.13
CA GLY A 415 13.27 18.97 -21.11
C GLY A 415 12.22 18.37 -22.04
N HIS A 416 12.06 17.04 -22.03
CA HIS A 416 11.16 16.31 -22.92
C HIS A 416 9.82 15.95 -22.29
N ILE A 417 9.70 16.12 -20.97
CA ILE A 417 8.53 15.69 -20.20
C ILE A 417 7.89 16.91 -19.56
N ASP A 418 6.61 17.07 -19.84
CA ASP A 418 5.71 18.03 -19.22
C ASP A 418 4.62 17.22 -18.53
N LEU A 419 4.68 17.16 -17.19
CA LEU A 419 3.81 16.29 -16.39
C LEU A 419 2.31 16.56 -16.62
N GLN A 420 1.95 17.76 -17.06
CA GLN A 420 0.56 18.15 -17.31
C GLN A 420 -0.05 17.47 -18.55
N LYS A 421 0.78 16.90 -19.43
CA LYS A 421 0.35 16.28 -20.70
C LYS A 421 0.05 14.79 -20.60
N PHE A 422 0.30 14.19 -19.43
CA PHE A 422 0.15 12.75 -19.23
C PHE A 422 -1.16 12.43 -18.53
N GLU A 423 -1.87 11.42 -19.04
CA GLU A 423 -3.12 10.95 -18.44
C GLU A 423 -2.88 9.94 -17.33
N THR A 424 -1.78 9.19 -17.42
CA THR A 424 -1.47 8.12 -16.47
C THR A 424 -0.01 8.12 -16.06
N ILE A 425 0.25 7.58 -14.87
CA ILE A 425 1.63 7.38 -14.40
C ILE A 425 2.42 6.44 -15.31
N GLY A 426 1.76 5.43 -15.89
CA GLY A 426 2.40 4.45 -16.77
C GLY A 426 3.09 5.08 -17.99
N GLU A 427 2.50 6.12 -18.57
CA GLU A 427 3.08 6.82 -19.72
C GLU A 427 4.41 7.51 -19.36
N ILE A 428 4.48 8.15 -18.19
CA ILE A 428 5.69 8.82 -17.70
C ILE A 428 6.79 7.80 -17.42
N TYR A 429 6.45 6.73 -16.70
CA TYR A 429 7.43 5.73 -16.29
C TYR A 429 7.85 4.81 -17.44
N THR A 430 7.05 4.71 -18.51
CA THR A 430 7.49 4.10 -19.78
C THR A 430 8.64 4.87 -20.43
N ILE A 431 8.66 6.20 -20.31
CA ILE A 431 9.77 7.02 -20.84
C ILE A 431 11.04 6.82 -19.99
N LEU A 432 10.89 6.75 -18.67
CA LEU A 432 12.00 6.42 -17.75
C LEU A 432 12.57 5.03 -18.04
N ASP A 433 11.72 4.02 -18.18
CA ASP A 433 12.10 2.64 -18.50
C ASP A 433 12.87 2.55 -19.83
N LYS A 434 12.39 3.23 -20.88
CA LYS A 434 13.12 3.31 -22.16
C LYS A 434 14.49 3.98 -22.02
N THR A 435 14.64 4.91 -21.09
CA THR A 435 15.92 5.57 -20.82
C THR A 435 16.88 4.58 -20.15
N LEU A 436 16.39 3.76 -19.22
CA LEU A 436 17.16 2.66 -18.62
C LEU A 436 17.63 1.63 -19.67
N GLN A 437 16.76 1.23 -20.60
CA GLN A 437 17.03 0.17 -21.58
C GLN A 437 17.95 0.62 -22.74
N ARG A 438 18.00 1.90 -23.08
CA ARG A 438 18.80 2.40 -24.24
C ARG A 438 20.32 2.37 -24.02
N ILE A 439 20.75 1.92 -22.84
CA ILE A 439 22.11 2.10 -22.34
C ILE A 439 22.73 0.74 -21.96
N GLU A 440 21.95 -0.34 -22.13
CA GLU A 440 22.43 -1.71 -22.35
C GLU A 440 22.70 -1.94 -23.85
#